data_AF-A0A836G1U2-F1
#
_entry.id   AF-A0A836G1U2-F1
#
_cell.length_a   1.000
_cell.length_b   1.000
_cell.length_c   1.000
_cell.angle_alpha   90.00
_cell.angle_beta   90.00
_cell.angle_gamma   90.00
#
_symmetry.space_group_name_H-M   'P 1'
#
loop_
_entity.id
_entity.type
_entity.pdbx_description
1 polymer ?
#
loop_
_entity_poly.entity_id
_entity_poly.type
_entity_poly.pdbx_seq_one_letter_code
_entity_poly.pdbx_strand_id
1 'polypeptide(L)'
;MFIFMKLLFVLVNTLTMLFLFYIHLDYILDMYFQWFFNDVRDMQQYDYIIVGAGSAGAILATNLAEDKHSVLLLEAGGTAPFFLDIPLLTPIIQNTVYDWQYVTVPQEHACKGLINNQSRWPRGKILGGTSRLNFMAYVLGHRLDYEKWFPDFAESVAKNDESISISDLRWTTDFADVILNAVKELNHNISNINLQLDTGFTKAQLTMENGRRWSTDKILYQKPNHVLTILTHAHATKILVNFNKAEGVEFVRFGNKYIAVAKKGVILSAGAVESPKLLMLSGIGPKKHLEDFGQAAKKRNKKGRAMRGLVIGIIRDLFEGEKWKKEVENTMAGRIKVDRNKVRMMGGNFNVRTGGVEGRGKGKRRKDEAVRYGGQEEYVKERIGKAAAVMGEGWKKERGQYFEDRWLELKSWQSLEMEGEFRFEELEKRDREIQEERWEKIRKAQYN
;
A
#
# COMPACT_ATOMS: atom_id res chain seq x y z
N MET A 1 -1.38 -49.49 1.50
CA MET A 1 -1.87 -48.10 1.67
C MET A 1 -0.87 -47.18 2.39
N PHE A 2 -0.54 -47.41 3.67
CA PHE A 2 0.30 -46.48 4.46
C PHE A 2 1.68 -46.15 3.86
N ILE A 3 2.42 -47.15 3.35
CA ILE A 3 3.71 -46.96 2.67
C ILE A 3 3.54 -46.08 1.41
N PHE A 4 2.51 -46.35 0.60
CA PHE A 4 2.20 -45.55 -0.59
C PHE A 4 1.90 -44.09 -0.24
N MET A 5 1.13 -43.81 0.82
CA MET A 5 0.87 -42.44 1.25
C MET A 5 2.16 -41.73 1.72
N LYS A 6 3.08 -42.43 2.39
CA LYS A 6 4.39 -41.86 2.76
C LYS A 6 5.24 -41.56 1.53
N LEU A 7 5.30 -42.47 0.55
CA LEU A 7 6.03 -42.26 -0.71
C LEU A 7 5.44 -41.10 -1.51
N LEU A 8 4.11 -41.01 -1.61
CA LEU A 8 3.41 -39.90 -2.26
C LEU A 8 3.70 -38.56 -1.55
N PHE A 9 3.67 -38.53 -0.22
CA PHE A 9 4.03 -37.34 0.56
C PHE A 9 5.47 -36.89 0.29
N VAL A 10 6.45 -37.82 0.33
CA VAL A 10 7.86 -37.50 0.03
C VAL A 10 8.04 -37.03 -1.41
N LEU A 11 7.35 -37.65 -2.37
CA LEU A 11 7.37 -37.24 -3.78
C LEU A 11 6.82 -35.83 -3.95
N VAL A 12 5.64 -35.53 -3.39
CA VAL A 12 5.01 -34.20 -3.47
C VAL A 12 5.91 -33.12 -2.85
N ASN A 13 6.45 -33.36 -1.66
CA ASN A 13 7.37 -32.41 -1.02
C ASN A 13 8.65 -32.19 -1.85
N THR A 14 9.23 -33.25 -2.40
CA THR A 14 10.41 -33.15 -3.29
C THR A 14 10.08 -32.32 -4.53
N LEU A 15 8.94 -32.56 -5.18
CA LEU A 15 8.48 -31.79 -6.33
C LEU A 15 8.21 -30.32 -5.98
N THR A 16 7.62 -30.03 -4.81
CA THR A 16 7.45 -28.65 -4.31
C THR A 16 8.79 -27.96 -4.10
N MET A 17 9.77 -28.62 -3.48
CA MET A 17 11.10 -28.04 -3.27
C MET A 17 11.85 -27.79 -4.58
N LEU A 18 11.75 -28.70 -5.55
CA LEU A 18 12.28 -28.51 -6.91
C LEU A 18 11.60 -27.35 -7.64
N PHE A 19 10.28 -27.19 -7.48
CA PHE A 19 9.52 -26.08 -8.07
C PHE A 19 9.87 -24.72 -7.43
N LEU A 20 10.05 -24.67 -6.11
CA LEU A 20 10.53 -23.47 -5.42
C LEU A 20 11.97 -23.11 -5.84
N PHE A 21 12.84 -24.10 -6.00
CA PHE A 21 14.19 -23.88 -6.56
C PHE A 21 14.11 -23.33 -8.00
N TYR A 22 13.25 -23.90 -8.84
CA TYR A 22 13.00 -23.41 -10.20
C TYR A 22 12.51 -21.95 -10.21
N ILE A 23 11.58 -21.57 -9.33
CA ILE A 23 11.14 -20.16 -9.16
C ILE A 23 12.33 -19.23 -8.87
N HIS A 24 13.23 -19.63 -7.96
CA HIS A 24 14.41 -18.82 -7.65
C HIS A 24 15.39 -18.74 -8.82
N LEU A 25 15.60 -19.84 -9.55
CA LEU A 25 16.46 -19.89 -10.73
C LEU A 25 15.91 -19.02 -11.86
N ASP A 26 14.62 -19.12 -12.16
CA ASP A 26 13.91 -18.32 -13.17
C ASP A 26 14.03 -16.82 -12.90
N TYR A 27 13.76 -16.38 -11.66
CA TYR A 27 13.92 -14.98 -11.26
C TYR A 27 15.38 -14.50 -11.33
N ILE A 28 16.36 -15.35 -11.02
CA ILE A 28 17.78 -15.02 -11.18
C ILE A 28 18.15 -14.89 -12.67
N LEU A 29 17.64 -15.77 -13.53
CA LEU A 29 17.87 -15.71 -14.97
C LEU A 29 17.23 -14.46 -15.60
N ASP A 30 16.00 -14.10 -15.22
CA ASP A 30 15.39 -12.80 -15.61
C ASP A 30 16.27 -11.65 -15.11
N MET A 31 16.69 -11.64 -13.85
CA MET A 31 17.56 -10.58 -13.31
C MET A 31 18.86 -10.41 -14.12
N TYR A 32 19.54 -11.50 -14.50
CA TYR A 32 20.73 -11.44 -15.35
C TYR A 32 20.43 -10.99 -16.78
N PHE A 33 19.34 -11.47 -17.39
CA PHE A 33 18.90 -11.04 -18.71
C PHE A 33 18.58 -9.54 -18.73
N GLN A 34 17.82 -9.05 -17.75
CA GLN A 34 17.45 -7.65 -17.58
C GLN A 34 18.65 -6.74 -17.24
N TRP A 35 19.71 -7.29 -16.64
CA TRP A 35 20.97 -6.59 -16.38
C TRP A 35 21.85 -6.50 -17.62
N PHE A 36 21.91 -7.55 -18.43
CA PHE A 36 22.80 -7.61 -19.60
C PHE A 36 22.22 -6.94 -20.85
N PHE A 37 20.91 -7.03 -21.09
CA PHE A 37 20.28 -6.58 -22.35
C PHE A 37 19.51 -5.26 -22.25
N ASN A 38 19.18 -4.77 -21.05
CA ASN A 38 18.38 -3.56 -20.87
C ASN A 38 19.16 -2.49 -20.09
N ASP A 39 19.86 -1.63 -20.82
CA ASP A 39 20.57 -0.47 -20.27
C ASP A 39 19.63 0.58 -19.65
N VAL A 40 20.18 1.37 -18.72
CA VAL A 40 19.51 2.54 -18.13
C VAL A 40 20.43 3.74 -18.25
N ARG A 41 19.90 4.85 -18.77
CA ARG A 41 20.60 6.13 -18.79
C ARG A 41 20.17 6.94 -17.57
N ASP A 42 21.14 7.30 -16.74
CA ASP A 42 20.89 8.21 -15.62
C ASP A 42 20.43 9.59 -16.13
N MET A 43 19.59 10.26 -15.36
CA MET A 43 18.99 11.57 -15.67
C MET A 43 18.11 11.61 -16.95
N GLN A 44 17.73 10.45 -17.52
CA GLN A 44 16.89 10.41 -18.71
C GLN A 44 15.51 11.05 -18.47
N GLN A 45 15.07 11.87 -19.43
CA GLN A 45 13.84 12.66 -19.33
C GLN A 45 12.65 12.00 -20.04
N TYR A 46 11.50 12.00 -19.38
CA TYR A 46 10.22 11.49 -19.87
C TYR A 46 9.10 12.51 -19.65
N ASP A 47 8.01 12.45 -20.39
CA ASP A 47 6.81 13.23 -20.11
C ASP A 47 6.21 12.82 -18.76
N TYR A 48 6.01 11.51 -18.59
CA TYR A 48 5.49 10.91 -17.36
C TYR A 48 6.40 9.79 -16.85
N ILE A 49 6.53 9.73 -15.53
CA ILE A 49 7.11 8.56 -14.84
C ILE A 49 5.99 7.92 -14.03
N ILE A 50 5.73 6.64 -14.26
CA ILE A 50 4.76 5.83 -13.53
C ILE A 50 5.53 4.87 -12.63
N VAL A 51 5.27 4.95 -11.33
CA VAL A 51 5.93 4.11 -10.32
C VAL A 51 5.00 2.96 -9.93
N GLY A 52 5.41 1.72 -10.23
CA GLY A 52 4.66 0.49 -10.00
C GLY A 52 3.87 0.07 -11.25
N ALA A 53 4.22 -1.08 -11.82
CA ALA A 53 3.59 -1.65 -13.01
C ALA A 53 2.52 -2.69 -12.65
N GLY A 54 1.75 -2.40 -11.59
CA GLY A 54 0.61 -3.20 -11.17
C GLY A 54 -0.65 -2.99 -12.01
N SER A 55 -1.80 -3.39 -11.45
CA SER A 55 -3.11 -3.35 -12.13
C SER A 55 -3.41 -2.04 -12.84
N ALA A 56 -3.32 -0.90 -12.14
CA ALA A 56 -3.57 0.42 -12.75
C ALA A 56 -2.38 0.95 -13.55
N GLY A 57 -1.14 0.66 -13.12
CA GLY A 57 0.08 1.26 -13.68
C GLY A 57 0.34 0.82 -15.11
N ALA A 58 0.08 -0.46 -15.42
CA ALA A 58 0.18 -0.97 -16.79
C ALA A 58 -0.82 -0.26 -17.74
N ILE A 59 -2.08 -0.11 -17.33
CA ILE A 59 -3.14 0.51 -18.13
C ILE A 59 -2.83 1.99 -18.38
N LEU A 60 -2.45 2.73 -17.33
CA LEU A 60 -2.06 4.13 -17.45
C LEU A 60 -0.84 4.33 -18.35
N ALA A 61 0.13 3.41 -18.31
CA ALA A 61 1.32 3.47 -19.15
C ALA A 61 1.00 3.29 -20.63
N THR A 62 0.20 2.28 -20.99
CA THR A 62 -0.23 2.04 -22.37
C THR A 62 -1.05 3.21 -22.91
N ASN A 63 -2.05 3.68 -22.18
CA ASN A 63 -2.93 4.76 -22.66
C ASN A 63 -2.15 6.08 -22.87
N LEU A 64 -1.28 6.47 -21.94
CA LEU A 64 -0.45 7.67 -22.11
C LEU A 64 0.56 7.54 -23.27
N ALA A 65 1.05 6.33 -23.54
CA ALA A 65 1.93 6.07 -24.67
C ALA A 65 1.17 6.10 -26.01
N GLU A 66 -0.08 5.61 -26.05
CA GLU A 66 -0.98 5.74 -27.22
C GLU A 66 -1.20 7.21 -27.59
N ASP A 67 -1.44 8.06 -26.60
CA ASP A 67 -1.50 9.54 -26.66
C ASP A 67 -0.14 10.22 -26.96
N LYS A 68 0.85 9.45 -27.41
CA LYS A 68 2.19 9.89 -27.85
C LYS A 68 2.99 10.62 -26.77
N HIS A 69 2.76 10.33 -25.49
CA HIS A 69 3.62 10.80 -24.42
C HIS A 69 4.76 9.82 -24.16
N SER A 70 5.95 10.35 -23.91
CA SER A 70 7.09 9.54 -23.49
C SER A 70 6.91 9.09 -22.04
N VAL A 71 6.82 7.78 -21.81
CA VAL A 71 6.50 7.20 -20.50
C VAL A 71 7.61 6.29 -20.03
N LEU A 72 8.04 6.47 -18.77
CA LEU A 72 8.84 5.51 -18.04
C LEU A 72 7.97 4.77 -17.03
N LEU A 73 7.88 3.45 -17.14
CA LEU A 73 7.19 2.57 -16.21
C LEU A 73 8.23 1.81 -15.37
N LEU A 74 8.29 2.12 -14.07
CA LEU A 74 9.22 1.49 -13.11
C LEU A 74 8.53 0.36 -12.33
N GLU A 75 9.11 -0.83 -12.31
CA GLU A 75 8.64 -1.98 -11.52
C GLU A 75 9.76 -2.56 -10.65
N ALA A 76 9.49 -2.77 -9.37
CA ALA A 76 10.45 -3.29 -8.40
C ALA A 76 10.67 -4.81 -8.53
N GLY A 77 9.70 -5.52 -9.10
CA GLY A 77 9.79 -6.94 -9.46
C GLY A 77 10.40 -7.22 -10.83
N GLY A 78 10.58 -8.50 -11.13
CA GLY A 78 11.00 -8.99 -12.46
C GLY A 78 9.86 -9.03 -13.48
N THR A 79 10.14 -9.61 -14.64
CA THR A 79 9.11 -9.98 -15.61
C THR A 79 8.24 -11.14 -15.10
N ALA A 80 7.07 -11.35 -15.70
CA ALA A 80 6.15 -12.41 -15.31
C ALA A 80 6.39 -13.69 -16.11
N PRO A 81 6.91 -14.78 -15.50
CA PRO A 81 7.09 -16.04 -16.22
C PRO A 81 5.76 -16.75 -16.48
N PHE A 82 5.74 -17.55 -17.54
CA PHE A 82 4.52 -18.16 -18.06
C PHE A 82 3.77 -19.07 -17.07
N PHE A 83 4.42 -19.65 -16.06
CA PHE A 83 3.73 -20.48 -15.08
C PHE A 83 2.78 -19.68 -14.17
N LEU A 84 2.95 -18.36 -14.04
CA LEU A 84 2.00 -17.50 -13.31
C LEU A 84 0.66 -17.33 -14.04
N ASP A 85 0.57 -17.74 -15.30
CA ASP A 85 -0.70 -17.88 -16.00
C ASP A 85 -1.56 -19.03 -15.45
N ILE A 86 -0.97 -19.99 -14.72
CA ILE A 86 -1.66 -21.19 -14.20
C ILE A 86 -2.36 -20.84 -12.89
N PRO A 87 -3.70 -20.76 -12.82
CA PRO A 87 -4.40 -20.22 -11.64
C PRO A 87 -4.17 -21.03 -10.36
N LEU A 88 -4.05 -22.35 -10.49
CA LEU A 88 -3.88 -23.28 -9.37
C LEU A 88 -2.60 -23.04 -8.56
N LEU A 89 -1.58 -22.39 -9.15
CA LEU A 89 -0.30 -22.16 -8.48
C LEU A 89 -0.34 -20.98 -7.48
N THR A 90 -1.35 -20.10 -7.52
CA THR A 90 -1.42 -18.88 -6.68
C THR A 90 -1.06 -19.08 -5.20
N PRO A 91 -1.54 -20.12 -4.48
CA PRO A 91 -1.16 -20.33 -3.08
C PRO A 91 0.33 -20.58 -2.86
N ILE A 92 1.02 -21.18 -3.85
CA ILE A 92 2.45 -21.54 -3.81
C ILE A 92 3.34 -20.33 -4.12
N ILE A 93 2.84 -19.35 -4.88
CA ILE A 93 3.61 -18.14 -5.24
C ILE A 93 3.69 -17.14 -4.06
N GLN A 94 2.80 -17.23 -3.08
CA GLN A 94 2.88 -16.41 -1.86
C GLN A 94 4.15 -16.74 -1.06
N ASN A 95 4.82 -15.73 -0.51
CA ASN A 95 6.13 -15.84 0.14
C ASN A 95 7.29 -16.27 -0.79
N THR A 96 7.14 -16.15 -2.11
CA THR A 96 8.25 -16.28 -3.07
C THR A 96 8.84 -14.91 -3.43
N VAL A 97 9.80 -14.86 -4.35
CA VAL A 97 10.43 -13.63 -4.88
C VAL A 97 9.45 -12.67 -5.59
N TYR A 98 8.31 -13.18 -6.06
CA TYR A 98 7.27 -12.40 -6.74
C TYR A 98 6.24 -11.80 -5.76
N ASP A 99 6.34 -12.10 -4.47
CA ASP A 99 5.53 -11.51 -3.40
C ASP A 99 6.40 -10.51 -2.61
N TRP A 100 5.81 -9.40 -2.19
CA TRP A 100 6.43 -8.47 -1.24
C TRP A 100 6.53 -9.02 0.19
N GLN A 101 5.74 -10.05 0.51
CA GLN A 101 5.78 -10.79 1.78
C GLN A 101 5.48 -9.92 3.01
N TYR A 102 4.64 -8.89 2.87
CA TYR A 102 4.32 -8.00 3.99
C TYR A 102 3.69 -8.76 5.15
N VAL A 103 4.04 -8.35 6.36
CA VAL A 103 3.46 -8.83 7.61
C VAL A 103 3.01 -7.61 8.40
N THR A 104 1.78 -7.62 8.92
CA THR A 104 1.28 -6.53 9.78
C THR A 104 2.08 -6.46 11.07
N VAL A 105 2.05 -5.32 11.76
CA VAL A 105 2.40 -5.30 13.19
C VAL A 105 1.45 -6.20 14.00
N PRO A 106 1.82 -6.66 15.21
CA PRO A 106 0.91 -7.40 16.09
C PRO A 106 -0.41 -6.66 16.31
N GLN A 107 -1.54 -7.33 16.09
CA GLN A 107 -2.86 -6.72 16.13
C GLN A 107 -3.48 -6.81 17.53
N GLU A 108 -3.94 -5.66 18.04
CA GLU A 108 -4.53 -5.58 19.39
C GLU A 108 -5.92 -6.25 19.45
N HIS A 109 -6.74 -6.09 18.41
CA HIS A 109 -8.13 -6.57 18.38
C HIS A 109 -8.42 -7.62 17.30
N ALA A 110 -7.43 -8.00 16.49
CA ALA A 110 -7.55 -8.97 15.40
C ALA A 110 -6.47 -10.06 15.47
N CYS A 111 -6.52 -11.00 14.53
CA CYS A 111 -5.46 -11.99 14.28
C CYS A 111 -5.07 -12.90 15.45
N LYS A 112 -5.92 -13.05 16.49
CA LYS A 112 -5.58 -13.78 17.74
C LYS A 112 -5.22 -15.27 17.58
N GLY A 113 -5.63 -15.89 16.46
CA GLY A 113 -5.22 -17.26 16.10
C GLY A 113 -3.97 -17.35 15.22
N LEU A 114 -3.33 -16.21 14.89
CA LEU A 114 -2.12 -16.16 14.07
C LEU A 114 -0.88 -15.95 14.94
N ILE A 115 0.26 -16.45 14.45
CA ILE A 115 1.56 -16.28 15.13
C ILE A 115 1.82 -14.80 15.41
N ASN A 116 2.14 -14.47 16.67
CA ASN A 116 2.37 -13.10 17.17
C ASN A 116 1.19 -12.11 16.96
N ASN A 117 -0.04 -12.59 16.71
CA ASN A 117 -1.17 -11.77 16.29
C ASN A 117 -0.92 -10.99 14.97
N GLN A 118 -0.08 -11.52 14.06
CA GLN A 118 0.28 -10.84 12.81
C GLN A 118 -0.38 -11.50 11.58
N SER A 119 -0.87 -10.69 10.63
CA SER A 119 -1.39 -11.16 9.35
C SER A 119 -0.36 -11.03 8.23
N ARG A 120 -0.34 -11.97 7.28
CA ARG A 120 0.43 -11.85 6.03
C ARG A 120 -0.42 -11.16 4.98
N TRP A 121 0.14 -10.15 4.32
CA TRP A 121 -0.52 -9.35 3.29
C TRP A 121 0.19 -9.55 1.94
N PRO A 122 -0.11 -10.64 1.21
CA PRO A 122 0.53 -10.92 -0.07
C PRO A 122 0.22 -9.81 -1.09
N ARG A 123 1.26 -9.35 -1.78
CA ARG A 123 1.21 -8.27 -2.77
C ARG A 123 2.21 -8.56 -3.88
N GLY A 124 1.79 -8.44 -5.13
CA GLY A 124 2.67 -8.71 -6.26
C GLY A 124 3.83 -7.72 -6.36
N LYS A 125 5.04 -8.28 -6.41
CA LYS A 125 6.32 -7.65 -6.71
C LYS A 125 6.82 -8.21 -8.03
N ILE A 126 6.11 -7.87 -9.11
CA ILE A 126 6.30 -8.40 -10.45
C ILE A 126 5.58 -7.49 -11.45
N LEU A 127 5.97 -7.52 -12.72
CA LEU A 127 5.22 -6.87 -13.78
C LEU A 127 3.77 -7.41 -13.84
N GLY A 128 2.77 -6.52 -13.80
CA GLY A 128 1.35 -6.85 -13.60
C GLY A 128 0.91 -6.82 -12.12
N GLY A 129 1.86 -6.78 -11.19
CA GLY A 129 1.66 -6.64 -9.76
C GLY A 129 0.71 -7.69 -9.18
N THR A 130 -0.26 -7.26 -8.39
CA THR A 130 -1.19 -8.19 -7.71
C THR A 130 -2.17 -8.87 -8.68
N SER A 131 -2.34 -8.41 -9.93
CA SER A 131 -3.16 -9.14 -10.92
C SER A 131 -2.53 -10.51 -11.30
N ARG A 132 -1.19 -10.62 -11.23
CA ARG A 132 -0.45 -11.88 -11.38
C ARG A 132 -0.58 -12.84 -10.19
N LEU A 133 -1.13 -12.38 -9.06
CA LEU A 133 -1.14 -13.09 -7.77
C LEU A 133 -2.53 -13.23 -7.14
N ASN A 134 -3.57 -12.59 -7.69
CA ASN A 134 -4.94 -12.66 -7.16
C ASN A 134 -5.60 -14.03 -7.46
N PHE A 135 -6.78 -14.25 -6.88
CA PHE A 135 -7.65 -15.40 -7.19
C PHE A 135 -8.58 -15.17 -8.39
N MET A 136 -8.28 -14.17 -9.23
CA MET A 136 -8.98 -13.80 -10.48
C MET A 136 -10.47 -13.43 -10.37
N ALA A 137 -11.10 -13.54 -9.19
CA ALA A 137 -12.51 -13.21 -8.98
C ALA A 137 -12.82 -11.79 -9.52
N TYR A 138 -13.68 -11.74 -10.54
CA TYR A 138 -14.16 -10.52 -11.17
C TYR A 138 -15.50 -10.13 -10.54
N VAL A 139 -15.43 -9.18 -9.61
CA VAL A 139 -16.57 -8.59 -8.91
C VAL A 139 -16.39 -7.09 -8.98
N LEU A 140 -17.35 -6.40 -9.56
CA LEU A 140 -17.31 -4.94 -9.71
C LEU A 140 -17.57 -4.26 -8.36
N GLY A 141 -18.69 -4.57 -7.74
CA GLY A 141 -19.13 -4.00 -6.46
C GLY A 141 -20.61 -3.66 -6.48
N HIS A 142 -21.10 -3.03 -5.42
CA HIS A 142 -22.46 -2.53 -5.38
C HIS A 142 -22.52 -1.11 -5.95
N ARG A 143 -23.62 -0.73 -6.60
CA ARG A 143 -23.81 0.61 -7.19
C ARG A 143 -23.53 1.74 -6.20
N LEU A 144 -23.97 1.58 -4.95
CA LEU A 144 -23.76 2.53 -3.85
C LEU A 144 -22.28 2.77 -3.49
N ASP A 145 -21.37 1.86 -3.84
CA ASP A 145 -19.92 2.04 -3.65
C ASP A 145 -19.39 3.15 -4.58
N TYR A 146 -19.98 3.29 -5.77
CA TYR A 146 -19.57 4.27 -6.78
C TYR A 146 -20.29 5.61 -6.64
N GLU A 147 -21.59 5.63 -6.27
CA GLU A 147 -22.42 6.85 -6.30
C GLU A 147 -21.84 8.04 -5.53
N LYS A 148 -21.06 7.78 -4.46
CA LYS A 148 -20.40 8.83 -3.67
C LYS A 148 -19.05 9.29 -4.24
N TRP A 149 -18.35 8.42 -4.96
CA TRP A 149 -17.00 8.67 -5.44
C TRP A 149 -16.99 9.17 -6.89
N PHE A 150 -17.80 8.55 -7.74
CA PHE A 150 -17.91 8.82 -9.17
C PHE A 150 -19.35 8.53 -9.62
N PRO A 151 -20.28 9.51 -9.54
CA PRO A 151 -21.71 9.30 -9.82
C PRO A 151 -22.00 8.71 -11.21
N ASP A 152 -21.25 9.15 -12.22
CA ASP A 152 -21.41 8.72 -13.63
C ASP A 152 -20.76 7.35 -13.93
N PHE A 153 -19.98 6.82 -12.98
CA PHE A 153 -19.07 5.69 -13.23
C PHE A 153 -19.76 4.33 -13.23
N ALA A 154 -20.89 4.20 -12.54
CA ALA A 154 -21.68 2.97 -12.54
C ALA A 154 -22.13 2.58 -13.96
N GLU A 155 -22.48 3.57 -14.80
CA GLU A 155 -22.85 3.31 -16.20
C GLU A 155 -21.63 3.03 -17.08
N SER A 156 -20.50 3.70 -16.85
CA SER A 156 -19.26 3.42 -17.60
C SER A 156 -18.65 2.05 -17.28
N VAL A 157 -18.83 1.56 -16.05
CA VAL A 157 -18.34 0.25 -15.61
C VAL A 157 -19.22 -0.90 -16.09
N ALA A 158 -20.54 -0.68 -16.17
CA ALA A 158 -21.47 -1.67 -16.73
C ALA A 158 -21.30 -1.89 -18.24
N LYS A 159 -20.74 -0.90 -18.95
CA LYS A 159 -20.25 -1.06 -20.33
C LYS A 159 -18.91 -1.80 -20.27
N ASN A 160 -18.95 -3.13 -20.45
CA ASN A 160 -17.75 -3.98 -20.51
C ASN A 160 -16.68 -3.36 -21.41
N ASP A 161 -15.55 -2.99 -20.81
CA ASP A 161 -14.35 -2.63 -21.54
C ASP A 161 -13.71 -3.92 -22.11
N GLU A 162 -13.64 -4.00 -23.45
CA GLU A 162 -13.00 -5.11 -24.17
C GLU A 162 -11.51 -5.29 -23.81
N SER A 163 -10.90 -4.31 -23.11
CA SER A 163 -9.52 -4.40 -22.63
C SER A 163 -9.27 -5.51 -21.60
N ILE A 164 -10.30 -6.07 -20.95
CA ILE A 164 -10.16 -7.12 -19.92
C ILE A 164 -10.83 -8.43 -20.38
N SER A 165 -10.07 -9.52 -20.43
CA SER A 165 -10.65 -10.85 -20.68
C SER A 165 -11.34 -11.39 -19.43
N ILE A 166 -12.66 -11.44 -19.48
CA ILE A 166 -13.55 -12.01 -18.45
C ILE A 166 -14.12 -13.32 -19.00
N SER A 167 -14.12 -14.38 -18.19
CA SER A 167 -14.83 -15.61 -18.52
C SER A 167 -15.43 -16.27 -17.28
N ASP A 168 -16.50 -17.03 -17.49
CA ASP A 168 -17.09 -17.86 -16.44
C ASP A 168 -16.18 -19.06 -16.12
N LEU A 169 -16.43 -19.68 -14.97
CA LEU A 169 -15.72 -20.88 -14.53
C LEU A 169 -15.85 -22.02 -15.56
N ARG A 170 -14.74 -22.38 -16.22
CA ARG A 170 -14.65 -23.52 -17.16
C ARG A 170 -15.01 -24.87 -16.54
N TRP A 171 -14.90 -24.99 -15.22
CA TRP A 171 -15.25 -26.18 -14.47
C TRP A 171 -15.79 -25.79 -13.10
N THR A 172 -16.89 -26.41 -12.68
CA THR A 172 -17.49 -26.26 -11.35
C THR A 172 -17.91 -27.63 -10.84
N THR A 173 -17.83 -27.83 -9.53
CA THR A 173 -18.47 -28.98 -8.87
C THR A 173 -19.98 -28.76 -8.72
N ASP A 174 -20.74 -29.85 -8.71
CA ASP A 174 -22.18 -29.85 -8.40
C ASP A 174 -22.51 -29.16 -7.07
N PHE A 175 -21.55 -29.13 -6.13
CA PHE A 175 -21.67 -28.43 -4.85
C PHE A 175 -21.97 -26.93 -5.01
N ALA A 176 -21.48 -26.28 -6.07
CA ALA A 176 -21.82 -24.89 -6.37
C ALA A 176 -23.32 -24.73 -6.69
N ASP A 177 -23.90 -25.67 -7.44
CA ASP A 177 -25.31 -25.67 -7.79
C ASP A 177 -26.20 -26.08 -6.60
N VAL A 178 -25.72 -26.98 -5.72
CA VAL A 178 -26.38 -27.29 -4.44
C VAL A 178 -26.47 -26.03 -3.56
N ILE A 179 -25.41 -25.23 -3.44
CA ILE A 179 -25.44 -23.96 -2.70
C ILE A 179 -26.45 -22.99 -3.32
N LEU A 180 -26.44 -22.82 -4.64
CA LEU A 180 -27.37 -21.92 -5.32
C LEU A 180 -28.83 -22.38 -5.18
N ASN A 181 -29.11 -23.68 -5.25
CA ASN A 181 -30.46 -24.20 -5.02
C ASN A 181 -30.94 -23.94 -3.57
N ALA A 182 -30.09 -24.17 -2.57
CA ALA A 182 -30.43 -23.85 -1.17
C ALA A 182 -30.68 -22.34 -0.96
N VAL A 183 -29.90 -21.47 -1.61
CA VAL A 183 -30.12 -20.01 -1.62
C VAL A 183 -31.48 -19.66 -2.27
N LYS A 184 -31.88 -20.38 -3.32
CA LYS A 184 -33.18 -20.20 -3.99
C LYS A 184 -34.36 -20.60 -3.09
N GLU A 185 -34.22 -21.70 -2.34
CA GLU A 185 -35.22 -22.16 -1.36
C GLU A 185 -35.42 -21.14 -0.22
N LEU A 186 -34.37 -20.38 0.12
CA LEU A 186 -34.43 -19.25 1.06
C LEU A 186 -35.00 -17.95 0.42
N ASN A 187 -35.54 -18.01 -0.80
CA ASN A 187 -36.10 -16.89 -1.56
C ASN A 187 -35.11 -15.74 -1.83
N HIS A 188 -33.81 -16.03 -1.91
CA HIS A 188 -32.81 -15.05 -2.35
C HIS A 188 -32.62 -15.03 -3.87
N ASN A 189 -32.26 -13.85 -4.40
CA ASN A 189 -32.04 -13.66 -5.83
C ASN A 189 -30.73 -14.30 -6.30
N ILE A 190 -30.79 -15.00 -7.44
CA ILE A 190 -29.65 -15.61 -8.11
C ILE A 190 -29.54 -14.97 -9.49
N SER A 191 -28.65 -13.99 -9.59
CA SER A 191 -28.45 -13.17 -10.79
C SER A 191 -26.97 -12.79 -10.91
N ASN A 192 -26.53 -12.39 -12.11
CA ASN A 192 -25.18 -11.88 -12.26
C ASN A 192 -25.05 -10.49 -11.61
N ILE A 193 -24.42 -10.46 -10.44
CA ILE A 193 -24.16 -9.25 -9.64
C ILE A 193 -23.42 -8.15 -10.41
N ASN A 194 -22.61 -8.50 -11.41
CA ASN A 194 -21.86 -7.53 -12.22
C ASN A 194 -22.75 -6.80 -13.25
N LEU A 195 -23.87 -7.39 -13.70
CA LEU A 195 -24.77 -6.75 -14.66
C LEU A 195 -25.66 -5.67 -14.02
N GLN A 196 -26.05 -5.89 -12.77
CA GLN A 196 -26.98 -5.01 -12.04
C GLN A 196 -26.26 -4.11 -11.02
N LEU A 197 -25.00 -4.41 -10.69
CA LEU A 197 -24.23 -3.81 -9.58
C LEU A 197 -25.03 -3.86 -8.28
N ASP A 198 -25.68 -5.00 -8.02
CA ASP A 198 -26.61 -5.23 -6.91
C ASP A 198 -26.20 -6.49 -6.13
N THR A 199 -26.72 -6.60 -4.91
CA THR A 199 -26.60 -7.76 -4.04
C THR A 199 -27.31 -8.98 -4.63
N GLY A 200 -26.62 -10.13 -4.61
CA GLY A 200 -27.16 -11.39 -5.12
C GLY A 200 -26.14 -12.52 -4.99
N PHE A 201 -26.58 -13.72 -5.36
CA PHE A 201 -25.74 -14.92 -5.36
C PHE A 201 -25.46 -15.34 -6.81
N THR A 202 -24.19 -15.61 -7.13
CA THR A 202 -23.78 -16.03 -8.47
C THR A 202 -22.58 -16.98 -8.43
N LYS A 203 -22.36 -17.73 -9.51
CA LYS A 203 -21.06 -18.35 -9.76
C LYS A 203 -20.05 -17.22 -10.08
N ALA A 204 -18.84 -17.31 -9.53
CA ALA A 204 -17.84 -16.26 -9.72
C ALA A 204 -17.36 -16.20 -11.18
N GLN A 205 -17.39 -15.01 -11.76
CA GLN A 205 -16.70 -14.72 -13.02
C GLN A 205 -15.22 -14.47 -12.74
N LEU A 206 -14.35 -14.71 -13.73
CA LEU A 206 -12.90 -14.66 -13.56
C LEU A 206 -12.22 -13.78 -14.61
N THR A 207 -11.19 -13.03 -14.20
CA THR A 207 -10.22 -12.39 -15.11
C THR A 207 -9.32 -13.46 -15.73
N MET A 208 -9.81 -14.13 -16.76
CA MET A 208 -9.25 -15.35 -17.30
C MET A 208 -9.51 -15.43 -18.81
N GLU A 209 -8.46 -15.81 -19.55
CA GLU A 209 -8.43 -15.92 -21.00
C GLU A 209 -8.06 -17.36 -21.36
N ASN A 210 -8.95 -18.09 -22.02
CA ASN A 210 -8.71 -19.48 -22.43
C ASN A 210 -8.22 -20.43 -21.32
N GLY A 211 -8.64 -20.22 -20.07
CA GLY A 211 -8.20 -21.02 -18.92
C GLY A 211 -6.87 -20.57 -18.29
N ARG A 212 -6.20 -19.61 -18.91
CA ARG A 212 -5.02 -18.91 -18.37
C ARG A 212 -5.48 -17.66 -17.63
N ARG A 213 -4.83 -17.33 -16.53
CA ARG A 213 -4.99 -16.02 -15.88
C ARG A 213 -4.88 -14.90 -16.91
N TRP A 214 -5.77 -13.92 -16.82
CA TRP A 214 -5.60 -12.64 -17.49
C TRP A 214 -5.11 -11.60 -16.47
N SER A 215 -4.14 -10.79 -16.87
CA SER A 215 -3.44 -9.84 -16.01
C SER A 215 -3.07 -8.60 -16.81
N THR A 216 -3.00 -7.45 -16.14
CA THR A 216 -2.94 -6.15 -16.81
C THR A 216 -1.63 -5.89 -17.52
N ASP A 217 -0.55 -6.61 -17.21
CA ASP A 217 0.70 -6.52 -17.96
C ASP A 217 0.60 -7.04 -19.40
N LYS A 218 -0.38 -7.89 -19.72
CA LYS A 218 -0.56 -8.41 -21.09
C LYS A 218 -0.74 -7.27 -22.12
N ILE A 219 -1.40 -6.17 -21.75
CA ILE A 219 -1.66 -5.04 -22.64
C ILE A 219 -0.37 -4.29 -23.04
N LEU A 220 0.69 -4.36 -22.22
CA LEU A 220 2.00 -3.77 -22.50
C LEU A 220 2.69 -4.47 -23.68
N TYR A 221 2.40 -5.77 -23.86
CA TYR A 221 2.93 -6.61 -24.92
C TYR A 221 2.02 -6.69 -26.15
N GLN A 222 0.70 -6.57 -25.97
CA GLN A 222 -0.28 -6.53 -27.06
C GLN A 222 -0.20 -5.24 -27.88
N LYS A 223 0.18 -4.12 -27.24
CA LYS A 223 0.29 -2.80 -27.85
C LYS A 223 1.69 -2.21 -27.69
N PRO A 224 2.74 -2.83 -28.28
CA PRO A 224 4.12 -2.40 -28.11
C PRO A 224 4.31 -0.99 -28.69
N ASN A 225 4.88 -0.10 -27.89
CA ASN A 225 5.00 1.31 -28.26
C ASN A 225 6.41 1.84 -27.93
N HIS A 226 7.08 2.40 -28.94
CA HIS A 226 8.45 2.89 -28.83
C HIS A 226 8.62 4.09 -27.89
N VAL A 227 7.55 4.80 -27.52
CA VAL A 227 7.60 5.89 -26.52
C VAL A 227 7.44 5.39 -25.07
N LEU A 228 7.16 4.10 -24.86
CA LEU A 228 7.06 3.47 -23.54
C LEU A 228 8.34 2.70 -23.19
N THR A 229 9.07 3.17 -22.19
CA THR A 229 10.18 2.42 -21.57
C THR A 229 9.67 1.68 -20.32
N ILE A 230 9.92 0.38 -20.22
CA ILE A 230 9.57 -0.43 -19.04
C ILE A 230 10.87 -0.90 -18.39
N LEU A 231 11.07 -0.60 -17.11
CA LEU A 231 12.23 -1.08 -16.34
C LEU A 231 11.75 -1.97 -15.18
N THR A 232 12.05 -3.26 -15.28
CA THR A 232 11.93 -4.23 -14.18
C THR A 232 13.16 -4.22 -13.28
N HIS A 233 13.02 -4.79 -12.08
CA HIS A 233 13.98 -4.76 -10.96
C HIS A 233 14.39 -3.33 -10.52
N ALA A 234 13.58 -2.33 -10.87
CA ALA A 234 13.80 -0.90 -10.65
C ALA A 234 12.92 -0.41 -9.49
N HIS A 235 13.45 -0.47 -8.27
CA HIS A 235 12.73 -0.07 -7.06
C HIS A 235 12.85 1.44 -6.83
N ALA A 236 11.76 2.18 -7.03
CA ALA A 236 11.70 3.60 -6.68
C ALA A 236 11.90 3.81 -5.18
N THR A 237 12.83 4.70 -4.81
CA THR A 237 13.20 5.00 -3.42
C THR A 237 12.75 6.38 -2.97
N LYS A 238 12.66 7.35 -3.90
CA LYS A 238 12.27 8.73 -3.57
C LYS A 238 11.70 9.48 -4.77
N ILE A 239 10.67 10.29 -4.54
CA ILE A 239 10.17 11.27 -5.51
C ILE A 239 10.97 12.55 -5.33
N LEU A 240 11.55 13.05 -6.42
CA LEU A 240 12.24 14.34 -6.44
C LEU A 240 11.18 15.43 -6.60
N VAL A 241 11.06 16.28 -5.58
CA VAL A 241 10.01 17.30 -5.49
C VAL A 241 10.63 18.66 -5.23
N ASN A 242 10.42 19.57 -6.18
CA ASN A 242 10.85 20.95 -6.18
C ASN A 242 9.63 21.84 -5.92
N PHE A 243 9.63 22.62 -4.84
CA PHE A 243 8.47 23.39 -4.37
C PHE A 243 7.16 22.56 -4.34
N ASN A 244 6.33 22.68 -5.39
CA ASN A 244 5.05 21.99 -5.56
C ASN A 244 4.98 21.09 -6.82
N LYS A 245 6.12 20.80 -7.46
CA LYS A 245 6.22 19.95 -8.65
C LYS A 245 7.03 18.68 -8.34
N ALA A 246 6.49 17.52 -8.71
CA ALA A 246 7.28 16.29 -8.81
C ALA A 246 8.05 16.33 -10.14
N GLU A 247 9.38 16.40 -10.05
CA GLU A 247 10.28 16.59 -11.20
C GLU A 247 11.06 15.33 -11.57
N GLY A 248 10.96 14.25 -10.77
CA GLY A 248 11.63 13.01 -11.08
C GLY A 248 11.46 11.94 -10.00
N VAL A 249 12.10 10.80 -10.23
CA VAL A 249 12.13 9.65 -9.31
C VAL A 249 13.57 9.15 -9.18
N GLU A 250 14.05 9.05 -7.95
CA GLU A 250 15.23 8.29 -7.58
C GLU A 250 14.82 6.81 -7.45
N PHE A 251 15.55 5.91 -8.10
CA PHE A 251 15.32 4.46 -8.03
C PHE A 251 16.63 3.69 -7.95
N VAL A 252 16.55 2.45 -7.46
CA VAL A 252 17.67 1.51 -7.40
C VAL A 252 17.38 0.33 -8.33
N ARG A 253 18.33 0.01 -9.21
CA ARG A 253 18.27 -1.14 -10.13
C ARG A 253 19.62 -1.85 -10.10
N PHE A 254 19.61 -3.17 -9.85
CA PHE A 254 20.82 -4.00 -9.70
C PHE A 254 21.90 -3.42 -8.75
N GLY A 255 21.46 -2.81 -7.63
CA GLY A 255 22.34 -2.19 -6.64
C GLY A 255 22.80 -0.76 -6.97
N ASN A 256 22.71 -0.35 -8.23
CA ASN A 256 23.05 1.01 -8.67
C ASN A 256 21.85 1.95 -8.48
N LYS A 257 22.15 3.22 -8.16
CA LYS A 257 21.15 4.28 -8.00
C LYS A 257 21.08 5.11 -9.28
N TYR A 258 19.87 5.42 -9.71
CA TYR A 258 19.55 6.23 -10.89
C TYR A 258 18.49 7.28 -10.55
N ILE A 259 18.43 8.32 -11.37
CA ILE A 259 17.40 9.34 -11.38
C ILE A 259 16.76 9.36 -12.78
N ALA A 260 15.43 9.37 -12.83
CA ALA A 260 14.69 9.71 -14.04
C ALA A 260 13.94 11.04 -13.83
N VAL A 261 13.88 11.88 -14.88
CA VAL A 261 13.31 13.23 -14.83
C VAL A 261 11.93 13.25 -15.51
N ALA A 262 10.93 13.84 -14.85
CA ALA A 262 9.56 13.96 -15.33
C ALA A 262 9.25 15.40 -15.78
N LYS A 263 8.98 15.59 -17.08
CA LYS A 263 8.63 16.88 -17.68
C LYS A 263 7.24 17.34 -17.21
N LYS A 264 6.23 16.46 -17.31
CA LYS A 264 4.82 16.74 -16.99
C LYS A 264 4.43 16.26 -15.59
N GLY A 265 4.85 15.07 -15.17
CA GLY A 265 4.66 14.64 -13.78
C GLY A 265 4.99 13.18 -13.46
N VAL A 266 4.91 12.85 -12.16
CA VAL A 266 5.08 11.50 -11.62
C VAL A 266 3.72 10.97 -11.15
N ILE A 267 3.36 9.76 -11.57
CA ILE A 267 2.13 9.07 -11.21
C ILE A 267 2.49 7.87 -10.32
N LEU A 268 1.80 7.71 -9.19
CA LEU A 268 2.05 6.64 -8.24
C LEU A 268 1.03 5.51 -8.38
N SER A 269 1.48 4.35 -8.81
CA SER A 269 0.68 3.12 -8.96
C SER A 269 1.32 1.90 -8.28
N ALA A 270 2.17 2.12 -7.28
CA ALA A 270 2.80 1.08 -6.46
C ALA A 270 1.82 0.37 -5.47
N GLY A 271 0.53 0.70 -5.55
CA GLY A 271 -0.53 0.12 -4.72
C GLY A 271 -0.63 0.75 -3.33
N ALA A 272 -1.66 0.35 -2.58
CA ALA A 272 -2.06 0.98 -1.32
C ALA A 272 -1.04 0.88 -0.17
N VAL A 273 0.04 0.10 -0.32
CA VAL A 273 1.11 -0.04 0.69
C VAL A 273 2.35 0.78 0.28
N GLU A 274 2.86 0.58 -0.93
CA GLU A 274 4.10 1.23 -1.37
C GLU A 274 3.91 2.69 -1.82
N SER A 275 2.76 3.06 -2.40
CA SER A 275 2.51 4.47 -2.76
C SER A 275 2.59 5.43 -1.54
N PRO A 276 1.89 5.21 -0.41
CA PRO A 276 2.02 6.07 0.77
C PRO A 276 3.41 5.96 1.44
N LYS A 277 4.03 4.77 1.43
CA LYS A 277 5.41 4.60 1.93
C LYS A 277 6.42 5.43 1.13
N LEU A 278 6.37 5.39 -0.20
CA LEU A 278 7.23 6.18 -1.07
C LEU A 278 6.99 7.69 -0.91
N LEU A 279 5.75 8.13 -0.72
CA LEU A 279 5.45 9.52 -0.37
C LEU A 279 6.12 9.95 0.94
N MET A 280 6.03 9.12 1.99
CA MET A 280 6.69 9.41 3.26
C MET A 280 8.22 9.44 3.12
N LEU A 281 8.83 8.51 2.38
CA LEU A 281 10.27 8.53 2.01
C LEU A 281 10.67 9.75 1.16
N SER A 282 9.69 10.44 0.56
CA SER A 282 9.86 11.67 -0.21
C SER A 282 9.64 12.94 0.62
N GLY A 283 9.37 12.81 1.93
CA GLY A 283 9.03 13.91 2.83
C GLY A 283 7.59 14.42 2.69
N ILE A 284 6.70 13.63 2.07
CA ILE A 284 5.26 13.94 1.90
C ILE A 284 4.45 13.01 2.82
N GLY A 285 3.95 13.54 3.93
CA GLY A 285 3.20 12.76 4.92
C GLY A 285 2.86 13.57 6.18
N PRO A 286 2.28 12.93 7.20
CA PRO A 286 2.02 13.56 8.49
C PRO A 286 3.34 14.00 9.14
N LYS A 287 3.43 15.29 9.52
CA LYS A 287 4.66 15.92 10.04
C LYS A 287 5.32 15.07 11.14
N LYS A 288 4.56 14.68 12.17
CA LYS A 288 5.05 13.89 13.32
C LYS A 288 5.72 12.58 12.88
N HIS A 289 5.08 11.80 12.02
CA HIS A 289 5.65 10.55 11.51
C HIS A 289 6.95 10.78 10.72
N LEU A 290 7.04 11.88 9.94
CA LEU A 290 8.28 12.18 9.21
C LEU A 290 9.43 12.54 10.18
N GLU A 291 9.13 13.29 11.23
CA GLU A 291 10.09 13.62 12.30
C GLU A 291 10.56 12.37 13.05
N ASP A 292 9.67 11.43 13.37
CA ASP A 292 10.01 10.14 14.00
C ASP A 292 11.01 9.29 13.17
N PHE A 293 11.03 9.47 11.85
CA PHE A 293 11.98 8.83 10.92
C PHE A 293 13.15 9.73 10.51
N GLY A 294 13.35 10.88 11.15
CA GLY A 294 14.46 11.80 10.86
C GLY A 294 14.36 12.48 9.49
N GLN A 295 13.16 12.59 8.91
CA GLN A 295 12.93 13.23 7.63
C GLN A 295 12.35 14.64 7.78
N ALA A 296 12.96 15.60 7.08
CA ALA A 296 12.42 16.95 6.98
C ALA A 296 11.06 16.95 6.26
N ALA A 297 9.99 17.29 7.00
CA ALA A 297 8.64 17.36 6.45
C ALA A 297 8.50 18.51 5.44
N LYS A 298 8.18 18.19 4.18
CA LYS A 298 7.94 19.23 3.16
C LYS A 298 6.63 19.96 3.45
N LYS A 299 6.69 21.28 3.62
CA LYS A 299 5.54 22.13 3.99
C LYS A 299 4.38 21.97 2.99
N ARG A 300 3.21 21.55 3.49
CA ARG A 300 1.92 21.75 2.81
C ARG A 300 1.59 23.25 2.82
N ASN A 301 1.26 23.83 1.66
CA ASN A 301 0.92 25.25 1.57
C ASN A 301 -0.33 25.57 2.40
N LYS A 302 -0.31 26.67 3.17
CA LYS A 302 -1.43 27.13 4.02
C LYS A 302 -2.70 27.48 3.22
N LYS A 303 -2.59 27.72 1.91
CA LYS A 303 -3.74 27.75 1.00
C LYS A 303 -3.98 26.31 0.52
N GLY A 304 -5.13 25.73 0.84
CA GLY A 304 -5.48 24.31 0.67
C GLY A 304 -5.59 23.77 -0.77
N ARG A 305 -4.74 24.21 -1.70
CA ARG A 305 -4.57 23.62 -3.01
C ARG A 305 -3.63 22.42 -2.90
N ALA A 306 -4.09 21.26 -3.36
CA ALA A 306 -3.24 20.08 -3.52
C ALA A 306 -2.06 20.38 -4.45
N MET A 307 -1.00 19.56 -4.34
CA MET A 307 0.20 19.65 -5.18
C MET A 307 -0.22 19.66 -6.67
N ARG A 308 0.10 20.73 -7.40
CA ARG A 308 -0.26 20.88 -8.83
C ARG A 308 0.77 20.15 -9.70
N GLY A 309 0.73 18.83 -9.61
CA GLY A 309 1.30 17.82 -10.49
C GLY A 309 0.43 16.58 -10.31
N LEU A 310 0.29 15.74 -11.34
CA LEU A 310 -0.77 14.72 -11.44
C LEU A 310 -0.60 13.51 -10.48
N VAL A 311 -0.60 13.75 -9.16
CA VAL A 311 -0.73 12.72 -8.12
C VAL A 311 -2.22 12.36 -7.99
N ILE A 312 -2.79 11.83 -9.07
CA ILE A 312 -4.14 11.23 -9.07
C ILE A 312 -3.99 9.78 -8.64
N GLY A 313 -4.65 9.41 -7.54
CA GLY A 313 -4.66 8.05 -7.02
C GLY A 313 -4.85 7.97 -5.50
N ILE A 314 -6.10 7.84 -5.05
CA ILE A 314 -6.50 7.24 -3.75
C ILE A 314 -5.91 7.89 -2.47
N ILE A 315 -5.45 9.15 -2.48
CA ILE A 315 -4.87 9.80 -1.28
C ILE A 315 -5.89 10.62 -0.48
N ARG A 316 -6.93 11.17 -1.12
CA ARG A 316 -7.88 12.05 -0.41
C ARG A 316 -8.63 11.33 0.71
N ASP A 317 -9.29 10.22 0.39
CA ASP A 317 -10.09 9.46 1.35
C ASP A 317 -9.23 8.74 2.41
N LEU A 318 -8.01 8.34 2.05
CA LEU A 318 -7.03 7.73 2.97
C LEU A 318 -6.58 8.68 4.10
N PHE A 319 -6.71 10.00 3.93
CA PHE A 319 -6.35 11.00 4.95
C PHE A 319 -7.55 11.79 5.51
N GLU A 320 -8.73 11.75 4.88
CA GLU A 320 -9.94 12.47 5.33
C GLU A 320 -10.82 11.61 6.28
N GLY A 321 -10.69 10.28 6.31
CA GLY A 321 -11.39 9.43 7.28
C GLY A 321 -10.78 9.41 8.69
N GLU A 322 -11.43 10.04 9.67
CA GLU A 322 -10.96 10.05 11.09
C GLU A 322 -10.83 8.65 11.72
N LYS A 323 -11.63 7.67 11.27
CA LYS A 323 -11.50 6.26 11.68
C LYS A 323 -10.20 5.63 11.16
N TRP A 324 -9.92 5.77 9.86
CA TRP A 324 -8.77 5.15 9.22
C TRP A 324 -7.44 5.78 9.64
N LYS A 325 -7.42 7.07 10.00
CA LYS A 325 -6.25 7.70 10.64
C LYS A 325 -5.81 6.94 11.88
N LYS A 326 -6.72 6.59 12.80
CA LYS A 326 -6.39 5.83 14.01
C LYS A 326 -5.90 4.42 13.70
N GLU A 327 -6.47 3.72 12.73
CA GLU A 327 -5.99 2.37 12.36
C GLU A 327 -4.60 2.41 11.70
N VAL A 328 -4.31 3.39 10.84
CA VAL A 328 -2.99 3.55 10.23
C VAL A 328 -1.96 4.06 11.25
N GLU A 329 -2.33 5.03 12.10
CA GLU A 329 -1.49 5.50 13.21
C GLU A 329 -1.16 4.35 14.17
N ASN A 330 -2.12 3.51 14.56
CA ASN A 330 -1.85 2.34 15.40
C ASN A 330 -1.00 1.28 14.67
N THR A 331 -1.22 1.09 13.36
CA THR A 331 -0.45 0.12 12.55
C THR A 331 0.99 0.58 12.30
N MET A 332 1.27 1.89 12.25
CA MET A 332 2.61 2.44 12.00
C MET A 332 3.37 2.84 13.28
N ALA A 333 2.67 3.29 14.33
CA ALA A 333 3.27 3.60 15.63
C ALA A 333 3.79 2.33 16.37
N GLY A 334 3.26 1.16 16.01
CA GLY A 334 3.80 -0.15 16.38
C GLY A 334 5.14 -0.46 15.72
N ARG A 335 6.20 0.30 16.06
CA ARG A 335 7.62 0.16 15.66
C ARG A 335 7.88 -0.92 14.60
N ILE A 336 8.10 -0.50 13.35
CA ILE A 336 8.72 -1.36 12.34
C ILE A 336 10.14 -1.71 12.81
N LYS A 337 10.28 -2.81 13.56
CA LYS A 337 11.55 -3.50 13.75
C LYS A 337 11.92 -4.15 12.43
N VAL A 338 12.59 -3.39 11.57
CA VAL A 338 13.53 -4.00 10.63
C VAL A 338 14.51 -4.78 11.47
N ASP A 339 14.56 -6.11 11.30
CA ASP A 339 15.51 -6.95 12.02
C ASP A 339 16.93 -6.63 11.55
N ARG A 340 17.62 -5.78 12.31
CA ARG A 340 18.99 -5.34 12.03
C ARG A 340 20.01 -6.49 12.16
N ASN A 341 19.63 -7.66 12.68
CA ASN A 341 20.54 -8.79 12.84
C ASN A 341 20.87 -9.53 11.52
N LYS A 342 20.26 -9.15 10.38
CA LYS A 342 20.68 -9.62 9.04
C LYS A 342 21.57 -8.64 8.28
N VAL A 343 21.95 -7.50 8.87
CA VAL A 343 22.90 -6.54 8.27
C VAL A 343 23.99 -6.16 9.28
N ARG A 344 24.88 -7.10 9.59
CA ARG A 344 26.13 -6.80 10.32
C ARG A 344 27.26 -7.78 9.99
N MET A 345 27.93 -7.51 8.87
CA MET A 345 29.35 -7.84 8.69
C MET A 345 30.13 -6.51 8.71
N MET A 346 31.29 -6.53 9.37
CA MET A 346 32.23 -5.41 9.56
C MET A 346 31.81 -4.23 10.49
N GLY A 347 32.48 -4.15 11.64
CA GLY A 347 32.98 -2.87 12.19
C GLY A 347 32.16 -2.16 13.28
N GLY A 348 32.84 -1.81 14.38
CA GLY A 348 32.49 -0.66 15.24
C GLY A 348 31.63 -0.94 16.48
N ASN A 349 32.22 -0.75 17.66
CA ASN A 349 31.53 -0.58 18.95
C ASN A 349 31.15 0.89 19.17
N PHE A 350 30.06 1.17 19.90
CA PHE A 350 29.97 2.29 20.87
C PHE A 350 28.77 2.11 21.82
N ASN A 351 28.83 2.74 23.01
CA ASN A 351 28.05 2.36 24.20
C ASN A 351 27.20 3.52 24.79
N VAL A 352 25.93 3.21 25.12
CA VAL A 352 25.02 3.68 26.21
C VAL A 352 25.11 5.12 26.81
N ARG A 353 23.98 5.86 26.91
CA ARG A 353 23.23 6.19 28.17
C ARG A 353 22.16 7.31 28.03
N THR A 354 21.28 7.37 29.04
CA THR A 354 20.06 8.21 29.19
C THR A 354 20.15 9.15 30.41
N GLY A 355 19.43 10.29 30.38
CA GLY A 355 19.20 11.22 31.50
C GLY A 355 18.30 12.39 31.06
N GLY A 356 17.66 13.15 31.97
CA GLY A 356 16.72 14.25 31.64
C GLY A 356 16.58 15.32 32.73
N VAL A 357 15.40 15.99 32.80
CA VAL A 357 14.83 16.88 33.87
C VAL A 357 14.80 18.44 33.63
N GLU A 358 13.58 19.03 33.75
CA GLU A 358 13.11 20.43 34.09
C GLU A 358 13.60 21.71 33.35
N GLY A 359 12.84 22.83 33.19
CA GLY A 359 11.39 23.12 33.41
C GLY A 359 10.96 24.64 33.43
N ARG A 360 9.67 24.95 33.15
CA ARG A 360 8.86 26.21 33.38
C ARG A 360 9.18 27.52 32.58
N GLY A 361 8.23 28.38 32.14
CA GLY A 361 6.74 28.33 32.06
C GLY A 361 5.99 29.70 31.82
N LYS A 362 4.66 29.66 31.54
CA LYS A 362 3.61 30.75 31.39
C LYS A 362 3.58 31.58 30.08
N GLY A 363 2.42 31.93 29.46
CA GLY A 363 1.00 31.54 29.66
C GLY A 363 -0.07 32.45 28.96
N LYS A 364 -1.36 32.03 29.03
CA LYS A 364 -2.66 32.74 28.73
C LYS A 364 -3.16 32.97 27.27
N ARG A 365 -4.21 32.21 26.88
CA ARG A 365 -5.59 32.69 26.51
C ARG A 365 -6.50 31.52 26.06
N ARG A 366 -7.58 31.24 26.81
CA ARG A 366 -8.73 30.39 26.39
C ARG A 366 -9.87 30.54 27.41
N LYS A 367 -11.10 30.90 27.00
CA LYS A 367 -12.27 30.88 27.89
C LYS A 367 -13.66 30.65 27.24
N ASP A 368 -13.77 30.61 25.91
CA ASP A 368 -15.08 30.74 25.24
C ASP A 368 -15.67 29.44 24.66
N GLU A 369 -15.02 28.27 24.85
CA GLU A 369 -15.47 26.98 24.28
C GLU A 369 -16.41 26.17 25.22
N ALA A 370 -16.67 26.62 26.45
CA ALA A 370 -17.30 25.81 27.49
C ALA A 370 -18.82 25.54 27.34
N VAL A 371 -19.53 26.26 26.47
CA VAL A 371 -21.01 26.26 26.45
C VAL A 371 -21.62 25.15 25.58
N ARG A 372 -20.84 24.47 24.72
CA ARG A 372 -21.39 23.43 23.80
C ARG A 372 -21.49 22.01 24.36
N TYR A 373 -20.87 21.69 25.50
CA TYR A 373 -20.70 20.30 25.94
C TYR A 373 -21.77 19.75 26.90
N GLY A 374 -22.63 20.59 27.49
CA GLY A 374 -23.59 20.16 28.52
C GLY A 374 -24.57 19.06 28.07
N GLY A 375 -25.04 19.11 26.82
CA GLY A 375 -26.04 18.16 26.31
C GLY A 375 -25.54 16.73 26.05
N GLN A 376 -24.22 16.51 25.97
CA GLN A 376 -23.68 15.15 25.80
C GLN A 376 -23.53 14.39 27.12
N GLU A 377 -23.36 15.10 28.24
CA GLU A 377 -23.08 14.47 29.54
C GLU A 377 -24.33 13.77 30.11
N GLU A 378 -25.51 14.36 29.92
CA GLU A 378 -26.79 13.79 30.35
C GLU A 378 -27.17 12.53 29.57
N TYR A 379 -27.01 12.56 28.24
CA TYR A 379 -27.24 11.42 27.35
C TYR A 379 -26.35 10.20 27.69
N VAL A 380 -25.10 10.45 28.06
CA VAL A 380 -24.16 9.40 28.47
C VAL A 380 -24.51 8.84 29.86
N LYS A 381 -24.90 9.69 30.82
CA LYS A 381 -25.35 9.25 32.16
C LYS A 381 -26.60 8.37 32.08
N GLU A 382 -27.57 8.71 31.23
CA GLU A 382 -28.79 7.91 31.03
C GLU A 382 -28.49 6.50 30.48
N ARG A 383 -27.62 6.41 29.47
CA ARG A 383 -27.15 5.13 28.88
C ARG A 383 -26.39 4.27 29.90
N ILE A 384 -25.52 4.88 30.71
CA ILE A 384 -24.74 4.17 31.74
C ILE A 384 -25.66 3.68 32.86
N GLY A 385 -26.64 4.49 33.30
CA GLY A 385 -27.65 4.07 34.29
C GLY A 385 -28.47 2.87 33.81
N LYS A 386 -28.92 2.87 32.55
CA LYS A 386 -29.63 1.75 31.93
C LYS A 386 -28.76 0.49 31.80
N ALA A 387 -27.47 0.62 31.50
CA ALA A 387 -26.54 -0.51 31.47
C ALA A 387 -26.25 -1.08 32.88
N ALA A 388 -26.16 -0.22 33.90
CA ALA A 388 -25.91 -0.61 35.28
C ALA A 388 -27.08 -1.35 35.95
N ALA A 389 -28.31 -1.20 35.44
CA ALA A 389 -29.48 -1.93 35.92
C ALA A 389 -29.56 -3.39 35.44
N VAL A 390 -28.81 -3.75 34.40
CA VAL A 390 -28.88 -5.08 33.75
C VAL A 390 -27.78 -6.03 34.25
N MET A 391 -26.76 -5.54 34.96
CA MET A 391 -25.59 -6.33 35.36
C MET A 391 -25.52 -6.52 36.88
N GLY A 392 -25.47 -7.79 37.29
CA GLY A 392 -25.55 -8.22 38.70
C GLY A 392 -24.40 -7.72 39.60
N GLU A 393 -24.63 -7.75 40.91
CA GLU A 393 -23.84 -7.00 41.91
C GLU A 393 -22.33 -7.29 41.92
N GLY A 394 -21.89 -8.46 41.45
CA GLY A 394 -20.47 -8.79 41.32
C GLY A 394 -19.69 -7.78 40.46
N TRP A 395 -20.33 -7.14 39.47
CA TRP A 395 -19.64 -6.17 38.59
C TRP A 395 -19.28 -4.85 39.31
N LYS A 396 -19.97 -4.51 40.41
CA LYS A 396 -19.76 -3.24 41.14
C LYS A 396 -18.52 -3.26 42.04
N LYS A 397 -18.10 -4.43 42.53
CA LYS A 397 -17.11 -4.51 43.63
C LYS A 397 -15.64 -4.51 43.20
N GLU A 398 -15.29 -5.01 42.01
CA GLU A 398 -13.88 -5.19 41.62
C GLU A 398 -13.37 -4.23 40.52
N ARG A 399 -14.26 -3.53 39.79
CA ARG A 399 -13.83 -2.62 38.70
C ARG A 399 -14.26 -1.16 38.84
N GLY A 400 -15.05 -0.81 39.85
CA GLY A 400 -15.40 0.59 40.13
C GLY A 400 -14.16 1.44 40.46
N GLN A 401 -13.33 0.98 41.39
CA GLN A 401 -12.11 1.67 41.84
C GLN A 401 -11.08 1.86 40.71
N TYR A 402 -10.87 0.84 39.87
CA TYR A 402 -9.94 0.89 38.73
C TYR A 402 -10.23 2.03 37.74
N PHE A 403 -11.50 2.44 37.61
CA PHE A 403 -11.88 3.55 36.73
C PHE A 403 -11.75 4.92 37.38
N GLU A 404 -11.93 5.06 38.70
CA GLU A 404 -11.63 6.33 39.40
C GLU A 404 -10.12 6.59 39.49
N ASP A 405 -9.32 5.57 39.80
CA ASP A 405 -7.85 5.69 39.90
C ASP A 405 -7.25 6.14 38.55
N ARG A 406 -7.67 5.53 37.44
CA ARG A 406 -7.28 5.96 36.09
C ARG A 406 -7.78 7.36 35.72
N TRP A 407 -8.91 7.81 36.27
CA TRP A 407 -9.44 9.16 36.01
C TRP A 407 -8.64 10.24 36.75
N LEU A 408 -8.12 9.92 37.94
CA LEU A 408 -7.16 10.75 38.68
C LEU A 408 -5.78 10.74 38.00
N GLU A 409 -5.33 9.60 37.51
CA GLU A 409 -4.08 9.48 36.74
C GLU A 409 -4.16 10.27 35.42
N LEU A 410 -5.27 10.20 34.67
CA LEU A 410 -5.46 10.99 33.44
C LEU A 410 -5.48 12.52 33.67
N LYS A 411 -5.72 12.99 34.90
CA LYS A 411 -5.59 14.41 35.25
C LYS A 411 -4.15 14.86 35.48
N SER A 412 -3.21 13.97 35.85
CA SER A 412 -1.81 14.37 36.06
C SER A 412 -1.03 14.54 34.75
N TRP A 413 -1.39 13.77 33.70
CA TRP A 413 -0.70 13.74 32.42
C TRP A 413 -1.03 14.90 31.44
N GLN A 414 -1.89 15.87 31.81
CA GLN A 414 -2.22 17.03 30.96
C GLN A 414 -1.32 18.27 31.19
N SER A 415 -0.12 18.14 31.77
CA SER A 415 0.64 19.27 32.34
C SER A 415 2.06 19.54 31.78
N LEU A 416 2.46 18.91 30.67
CA LEU A 416 3.80 18.98 30.05
C LEU A 416 3.69 18.81 28.50
N GLU A 417 4.55 19.30 27.60
CA GLU A 417 5.79 20.11 27.67
C GLU A 417 5.79 21.22 26.57
N MET A 418 6.45 22.36 26.82
CA MET A 418 6.90 23.43 25.89
C MET A 418 7.91 24.32 26.67
N GLU A 419 9.00 24.92 26.17
CA GLU A 419 9.70 25.06 24.86
C GLU A 419 11.22 25.18 25.19
N GLY A 420 12.24 25.17 24.30
CA GLY A 420 12.31 25.24 22.83
C GLY A 420 13.76 25.36 22.30
N GLU A 421 13.91 25.93 21.08
CA GLU A 421 15.11 26.48 20.38
C GLU A 421 16.48 25.76 20.35
N PHE A 422 16.89 25.28 19.16
CA PHE A 422 18.30 25.28 18.71
C PHE A 422 18.42 25.39 17.17
N ARG A 423 19.22 26.37 16.70
CA ARG A 423 19.81 26.58 15.34
C ARG A 423 19.14 25.93 14.11
N PHE A 424 18.10 26.57 13.58
CA PHE A 424 17.50 26.19 12.29
C PHE A 424 18.29 26.66 11.05
N GLU A 425 19.01 27.79 11.14
CA GLU A 425 19.63 28.44 9.98
C GLU A 425 20.84 27.69 9.40
N GLU A 426 21.68 27.07 10.25
CA GLU A 426 22.84 26.28 9.79
C GLU A 426 22.39 25.01 9.05
N LEU A 427 21.28 24.40 9.47
CA LEU A 427 20.70 23.23 8.81
C LEU A 427 19.97 23.59 7.51
N GLU A 428 19.18 24.68 7.49
CA GLU A 428 18.61 25.16 6.23
C GLU A 428 19.69 25.58 5.22
N LYS A 429 20.80 26.18 5.67
CA LYS A 429 21.91 26.55 4.79
C LYS A 429 22.56 25.31 4.16
N ARG A 430 22.81 24.27 4.97
CA ARG A 430 23.43 23.03 4.49
C ARG A 430 22.51 22.20 3.59
N ASP A 431 21.20 22.18 3.85
CA ASP A 431 20.23 21.59 2.90
C ASP A 431 20.14 22.44 1.63
N ARG A 432 20.11 23.79 1.71
CA ARG A 432 20.18 24.67 0.53
C ARG A 432 21.40 24.38 -0.35
N GLU A 433 22.59 24.25 0.23
CA GLU A 433 23.83 23.91 -0.50
C GLU A 433 23.74 22.53 -1.18
N ILE A 434 23.23 21.50 -0.49
CA ILE A 434 23.03 20.15 -1.05
C ILE A 434 21.94 20.14 -2.14
N GLN A 435 20.89 20.96 -1.99
CA GLN A 435 19.89 21.13 -3.04
C GLN A 435 20.50 21.85 -4.25
N GLU A 436 21.26 22.93 -4.07
CA GLU A 436 21.88 23.68 -5.18
C GLU A 436 22.86 22.82 -5.99
N GLU A 437 23.72 22.04 -5.34
CA GLU A 437 24.67 21.15 -6.01
C GLU A 437 23.95 20.06 -6.84
N ARG A 438 22.77 19.61 -6.38
CA ARG A 438 21.86 18.72 -7.13
C ARG A 438 21.12 19.46 -8.25
N TRP A 439 20.67 20.69 -8.01
CA TRP A 439 20.00 21.53 -9.01
C TRP A 439 20.92 21.95 -10.14
N GLU A 440 22.21 22.08 -9.89
CA GLU A 440 23.21 22.39 -10.92
C GLU A 440 23.48 21.19 -11.83
N LYS A 441 23.49 19.96 -11.29
CA LYS A 441 23.50 18.73 -12.09
C LYS A 441 22.23 18.57 -12.95
N ILE A 442 21.06 18.88 -12.39
CA ILE A 442 19.78 18.86 -13.14
C ILE A 442 19.78 19.93 -14.25
N ARG A 443 20.23 21.16 -13.96
CA ARG A 443 20.32 22.24 -14.96
C ARG A 443 21.31 21.91 -16.08
N LYS A 444 22.48 21.34 -15.78
CA LYS A 444 23.47 20.92 -16.80
C LYS A 444 22.95 19.79 -17.71
N ALA A 445 21.94 19.03 -17.29
CA ALA A 445 21.25 18.01 -18.07
C ALA A 445 20.00 18.50 -18.82
N GLN A 446 19.75 19.82 -18.84
CA GLN A 446 18.69 20.47 -19.64
C GLN A 446 19.23 21.35 -20.78
N TYR A 447 20.54 21.56 -20.84
CA TYR A 447 21.22 22.41 -21.84
C TYR A 447 22.23 21.65 -22.74
N ASN A 448 22.30 20.32 -22.58
CA ASN A 448 22.96 19.35 -23.47
C ASN A 448 21.95 18.23 -23.79
#